data_AF-A0A4Q3SER3-F1
#
_entry.id   AF-A0A4Q3SER3-F1
#
_cell.length_a   1.000
_cell.length_b   1.000
_cell.length_c   1.000
_cell.angle_alpha   90.00
_cell.angle_beta   90.00
_cell.angle_gamma   90.00
#
_symmetry.space_group_name_H-M   'P 1'
#
loop_
_entity.id
_entity.type
_entity.pdbx_description
1 polymer ?
#
loop_
_entity_poly.entity_id
_entity_poly.type
_entity_poly.pdbx_seq_one_letter_code
_entity_poly.pdbx_strand_id
1 'polypeptide(L)'
;FDFAIIEKIIVPEIIRQTGIEDFEQELRIKYGKYEKLYYEIMYYAEEAKKELSHSASTVIEFSAMLNDKKYDFFIPVTKEKANEIFLPIVNESISLLKKVMNNNGLTSENINQVILVGGTTLLPLVREQVALQMSIPINFSSDPTVSIAVGAAYYAANKYYEPSIIAQALSSDDIIGEVLSEETAVAADLEIETSYSKSSRDKEEVLLLFCKGNYEGRFFRIIRSDGGFDTGYIPLKAKKTEFLSLIPSVNNVFSLQIYESDHEEIKNLRQEISITQGKYTIGGQPLPHDISIEVDDLENKTTRLEVIFERNSLLPQKRTLYREISKTIKKGSKDAVVINIMEGDKSSRPPSNLTIGCITITGKDLATDLVKGSDIEIQLHIDDSRVLHTSVFLVMTQQEFKNVFSVSEKQISLDRLREQYNLLENELTNTIRQFQYNDNDLWEIKASALLEDLESVKERLLKLKSGD
;
A
#
# COMPACT_ATOMS: atom_id res chain seq x y z
N PHE A 1 -17.03 -2.93 -17.91
CA PHE A 1 -18.46 -2.78 -18.25
C PHE A 1 -18.65 -1.73 -19.32
N ASP A 2 -18.30 -0.46 -19.09
CA ASP A 2 -18.44 0.61 -20.09
C ASP A 2 -17.69 0.28 -21.39
N PHE A 3 -16.43 -0.13 -21.26
CA PHE A 3 -15.63 -0.66 -22.37
C PHE A 3 -16.32 -1.79 -23.15
N ALA A 4 -17.07 -2.67 -22.49
CA ALA A 4 -17.77 -3.77 -23.16
C ALA A 4 -18.96 -3.25 -23.97
N ILE A 5 -19.66 -2.21 -23.50
CA ILE A 5 -20.69 -1.51 -24.29
C ILE A 5 -20.03 -0.88 -25.52
N ILE A 6 -18.89 -0.21 -25.35
CA ILE A 6 -18.17 0.42 -26.48
C ILE A 6 -17.79 -0.65 -27.51
N GLU A 7 -17.08 -1.69 -27.09
CA GLU A 7 -16.52 -2.71 -27.99
C GLU A 7 -17.60 -3.58 -28.64
N LYS A 8 -18.64 -3.97 -27.90
CA LYS A 8 -19.62 -4.97 -28.37
C LYS A 8 -20.93 -4.37 -28.90
N ILE A 9 -21.18 -3.08 -28.65
CA ILE A 9 -22.44 -2.41 -29.05
C ILE A 9 -22.15 -1.19 -29.93
N ILE A 10 -21.37 -0.23 -29.43
CA ILE A 10 -21.21 1.07 -30.11
C ILE A 10 -20.30 0.95 -31.34
N VAL A 11 -19.13 0.33 -31.20
CA VAL A 11 -18.15 0.17 -32.29
C VAL A 11 -18.75 -0.59 -33.49
N PRO A 12 -19.41 -1.76 -33.31
CA PRO A 12 -20.04 -2.46 -34.43
C PRO A 12 -21.07 -1.61 -35.18
N GLU A 13 -21.83 -0.78 -34.47
CA GLU A 13 -22.83 0.10 -35.07
C GLU A 13 -22.19 1.28 -35.81
N ILE A 14 -21.10 1.84 -35.30
CA ILE A 14 -20.30 2.84 -36.03
C ILE A 14 -19.73 2.25 -37.32
N ILE A 15 -19.11 1.06 -37.24
CA ILE A 15 -18.55 0.38 -38.41
C ILE A 15 -19.66 0.10 -39.43
N ARG A 16 -20.84 -0.36 -38.98
CA ARG A 16 -21.99 -0.64 -39.84
C ARG A 16 -22.48 0.59 -40.62
N GLN A 17 -22.49 1.77 -40.00
CA GLN A 17 -22.96 3.00 -40.66
C GLN A 17 -21.89 3.72 -41.47
N THR A 18 -20.62 3.62 -41.06
CA THR A 18 -19.51 4.39 -41.65
C THR A 18 -18.62 3.60 -42.60
N GLY A 19 -18.57 2.28 -42.47
CA GLY A 19 -17.70 1.39 -43.24
C GLY A 19 -16.21 1.48 -42.88
N ILE A 20 -15.85 2.06 -41.73
CA ILE A 20 -14.45 2.20 -41.30
C ILE A 20 -14.00 0.89 -40.62
N GLU A 21 -13.27 0.02 -41.33
CA GLU A 21 -12.89 -1.32 -40.82
C GLU A 21 -11.93 -1.27 -39.61
N ASP A 22 -10.97 -0.36 -39.60
CA ASP A 22 -9.95 -0.24 -38.53
C ASP A 22 -10.37 0.66 -37.36
N PHE A 23 -11.67 1.01 -37.26
CA PHE A 23 -12.16 2.00 -36.30
C PHE A 23 -11.84 1.62 -34.85
N GLU A 24 -11.95 0.35 -34.48
CA GLU A 24 -11.67 -0.11 -33.11
C GLU A 24 -10.22 0.14 -32.69
N GLN A 25 -9.26 -0.16 -33.58
CA GLN A 25 -7.84 0.01 -33.29
C GLN A 25 -7.49 1.50 -33.22
N GLU A 26 -7.98 2.31 -34.18
CA GLU A 26 -7.75 3.76 -34.20
C GLU A 26 -8.39 4.47 -32.99
N LEU A 27 -9.51 3.98 -32.48
CA LEU A 27 -10.19 4.54 -31.30
C LEU A 27 -9.39 4.34 -30.01
N ARG A 28 -8.57 3.28 -29.91
CA ARG A 28 -7.78 2.95 -28.70
C ARG A 28 -6.42 3.65 -28.64
N ILE A 29 -5.98 4.30 -29.72
CA ILE A 29 -4.69 4.99 -29.75
C ILE A 29 -4.77 6.26 -28.91
N LYS A 30 -3.94 6.34 -27.86
CA LYS A 30 -3.80 7.54 -27.02
C LYS A 30 -3.25 8.69 -27.87
N TYR A 31 -3.89 9.86 -27.81
CA TYR A 31 -3.63 11.01 -28.70
C TYR A 31 -3.86 10.72 -30.20
N GLY A 32 -4.71 9.72 -30.51
CA GLY A 32 -5.11 9.36 -31.85
C GLY A 32 -6.21 10.24 -32.44
N LYS A 33 -6.56 9.97 -33.71
CA LYS A 33 -7.56 10.73 -34.49
C LYS A 33 -8.94 10.83 -33.80
N TYR A 34 -9.35 9.80 -33.07
CA TYR A 34 -10.67 9.73 -32.44
C TYR A 34 -10.65 9.92 -30.92
N GLU A 35 -9.58 10.47 -30.32
CA GLU A 35 -9.46 10.64 -28.87
C GLU A 35 -10.67 11.39 -28.27
N LYS A 36 -11.09 12.50 -28.90
CA LYS A 36 -12.26 13.25 -28.44
C LYS A 36 -13.54 12.41 -28.48
N LEU A 37 -13.76 11.71 -29.59
CA LEU A 37 -14.93 10.86 -29.78
C LEU A 37 -14.94 9.68 -28.79
N TYR A 38 -13.78 9.14 -28.45
CA TYR A 38 -13.64 8.08 -27.46
C TYR A 38 -14.17 8.52 -26.08
N TYR A 39 -13.82 9.72 -25.61
CA TYR A 39 -14.32 10.22 -24.32
C TYR A 39 -15.83 10.52 -24.37
N GLU A 40 -16.34 11.02 -25.50
CA GLU A 40 -17.80 11.22 -25.69
C GLU A 40 -18.55 9.88 -25.65
N ILE A 41 -18.10 8.89 -26.41
CA ILE A 41 -18.68 7.54 -26.42
C ILE A 41 -18.56 6.87 -25.05
N MET A 42 -17.46 7.09 -24.31
CA MET A 42 -17.29 6.59 -22.95
C MET A 42 -18.35 7.15 -22.00
N TYR A 43 -18.64 8.44 -22.09
CA TYR A 43 -19.71 9.08 -21.32
C TYR A 43 -21.07 8.45 -21.63
N TYR A 44 -21.44 8.32 -22.91
CA TYR A 44 -22.73 7.72 -23.29
C TYR A 44 -22.84 6.24 -22.89
N ALA A 45 -21.75 5.48 -22.97
CA ALA A 45 -21.71 4.10 -22.49
C ALA A 45 -21.93 4.01 -20.98
N GLU A 46 -21.33 4.92 -20.20
CA GLU A 46 -21.50 4.99 -18.75
C GLU A 46 -22.95 5.32 -18.37
N GLU A 47 -23.56 6.32 -19.02
CA GLU A 47 -24.95 6.70 -18.77
C GLU A 47 -25.92 5.57 -19.14
N ALA A 48 -25.73 4.92 -20.30
CA ALA A 48 -26.52 3.76 -20.68
C ALA A 48 -26.43 2.62 -19.66
N LYS A 49 -25.22 2.34 -19.12
CA LYS A 49 -25.04 1.34 -18.05
C LYS A 49 -25.81 1.73 -16.77
N LYS A 50 -25.75 3.00 -16.36
CA LYS A 50 -26.49 3.49 -15.17
C LYS A 50 -28.00 3.36 -15.36
N GLU A 51 -28.51 3.70 -16.55
CA GLU A 51 -29.93 3.54 -16.88
C GLU A 51 -30.34 2.07 -16.88
N LEU A 52 -29.57 1.18 -17.52
CA LEU A 52 -29.84 -0.26 -17.59
C LEU A 52 -29.77 -0.97 -16.24
N SER A 53 -29.19 -0.32 -15.22
CA SER A 53 -29.23 -0.81 -13.84
C SER A 53 -30.66 -0.80 -13.28
N HIS A 54 -31.52 0.11 -13.77
CA HIS A 54 -32.87 0.34 -13.26
C HIS A 54 -33.96 0.11 -14.33
N SER A 55 -33.64 0.29 -15.61
CA SER A 55 -34.54 0.17 -16.75
C SER A 55 -34.29 -1.10 -17.57
N ALA A 56 -35.31 -1.62 -18.23
CA ALA A 56 -35.19 -2.81 -19.10
C ALA A 56 -34.50 -2.50 -20.44
N SER A 57 -34.49 -1.24 -20.87
CA SER A 57 -33.84 -0.78 -22.09
C SER A 57 -33.44 0.69 -21.98
N THR A 58 -32.49 1.09 -22.79
CA THR A 58 -32.05 2.47 -23.01
C THR A 58 -31.73 2.68 -24.49
N VAL A 59 -31.52 3.93 -24.90
CA VAL A 59 -31.02 4.26 -26.23
C VAL A 59 -29.77 5.12 -26.08
N ILE A 60 -28.68 4.69 -26.70
CA ILE A 60 -27.47 5.49 -26.84
C ILE A 60 -27.62 6.36 -28.08
N GLU A 61 -27.67 7.67 -27.88
CA GLU A 61 -27.81 8.66 -28.96
C GLU A 61 -26.67 9.67 -28.93
N PHE A 62 -25.97 9.82 -30.07
CA PHE A 62 -24.92 10.83 -30.24
C PHE A 62 -24.65 11.12 -31.71
N SER A 63 -24.06 12.29 -31.99
CA SER A 63 -23.60 12.67 -33.34
C SER A 63 -22.08 12.72 -33.38
N ALA A 64 -21.47 12.22 -34.44
CA ALA A 64 -20.02 12.32 -34.65
C ALA A 64 -19.66 12.76 -36.07
N MET A 65 -18.53 13.47 -36.19
CA MET A 65 -17.94 13.85 -37.46
C MET A 65 -16.86 12.82 -37.82
N LEU A 66 -17.08 12.01 -38.86
CA LEU A 66 -16.17 10.94 -39.28
C LEU A 66 -15.89 11.06 -40.78
N ASN A 67 -14.60 11.15 -41.16
CA ASN A 67 -14.15 11.33 -42.55
C ASN A 67 -14.91 12.45 -43.30
N ASP A 68 -15.01 13.63 -42.66
CA ASP A 68 -15.69 14.82 -43.18
C ASP A 68 -17.19 14.62 -43.51
N LYS A 69 -17.82 13.58 -42.95
CA LYS A 69 -19.27 13.38 -42.93
C LYS A 69 -19.83 13.34 -41.51
N LYS A 70 -20.99 13.95 -41.30
CA LYS A 70 -21.72 13.88 -40.03
C LYS A 70 -22.55 12.59 -40.01
N TYR A 71 -22.46 11.85 -38.91
CA TYR A 71 -23.27 10.67 -38.63
C TYR A 71 -24.05 10.89 -37.32
N ASP A 72 -25.31 10.46 -37.31
CA ASP A 72 -26.16 10.47 -36.14
C ASP A 72 -26.45 9.01 -35.75
N PHE A 73 -26.06 8.62 -34.54
CA PHE A 73 -26.17 7.26 -34.03
C PHE A 73 -27.37 7.15 -33.09
N PHE A 74 -28.22 6.16 -33.31
CA PHE A 74 -29.35 5.82 -32.46
C PHE A 74 -29.31 4.32 -32.19
N ILE A 75 -28.82 3.93 -31.01
CA ILE A 75 -28.48 2.55 -30.69
C ILE A 75 -29.36 2.06 -29.53
N PRO A 76 -30.47 1.36 -29.80
CA PRO A 76 -31.28 0.77 -28.74
C PRO A 76 -30.55 -0.39 -28.07
N VAL A 77 -30.46 -0.36 -26.74
CA VAL A 77 -29.81 -1.39 -25.94
C VAL A 77 -30.78 -1.93 -24.91
N THR A 78 -30.94 -3.26 -24.87
CA THR A 78 -31.72 -3.93 -23.84
C THR A 78 -30.84 -4.42 -22.70
N LYS A 79 -31.43 -4.55 -21.51
CA LYS A 79 -30.76 -5.06 -20.32
C LYS A 79 -30.30 -6.50 -20.52
N GLU A 80 -31.04 -7.31 -21.26
CA GLU A 80 -30.66 -8.68 -21.60
C GLU A 80 -29.38 -8.70 -22.42
N LYS A 81 -29.27 -7.82 -23.43
CA LYS A 81 -28.08 -7.73 -24.27
C LYS A 81 -26.86 -7.23 -23.48
N ALA A 82 -27.07 -6.23 -22.62
CA ALA A 82 -26.03 -5.74 -21.73
C ALA A 82 -25.57 -6.83 -20.74
N ASN A 83 -26.51 -7.60 -20.17
CA ASN A 83 -26.17 -8.69 -19.27
C ASN A 83 -25.36 -9.79 -19.96
N GLU A 84 -25.67 -10.12 -21.22
CA GLU A 84 -24.91 -11.09 -22.03
C GLU A 84 -23.44 -10.67 -22.16
N ILE A 85 -23.17 -9.40 -22.49
CA ILE A 85 -21.80 -8.90 -22.65
C ILE A 85 -21.08 -8.71 -21.31
N PHE A 86 -21.82 -8.55 -20.22
CA PHE A 86 -21.27 -8.35 -18.87
C PHE A 86 -20.95 -9.66 -18.14
N LEU A 87 -21.68 -10.73 -18.44
CA LEU A 87 -21.57 -12.01 -17.75
C LEU A 87 -20.13 -12.60 -17.75
N PRO A 88 -19.35 -12.57 -18.85
CA PRO A 88 -17.97 -13.06 -18.84
C PRO A 88 -17.07 -12.31 -17.85
N ILE A 89 -17.23 -10.98 -17.75
CA ILE A 89 -16.45 -10.10 -16.85
C ILE A 89 -16.79 -10.42 -15.39
N VAL A 90 -18.08 -10.66 -15.11
CA VAL A 90 -18.56 -11.05 -13.77
C VAL A 90 -18.04 -12.44 -13.40
N ASN A 91 -18.05 -13.40 -14.33
CA ASN A 91 -17.55 -14.74 -14.11
C ASN A 91 -16.03 -14.77 -13.84
N GLU A 92 -15.25 -13.94 -14.53
CA GLU A 92 -13.83 -13.78 -14.26
C GLU A 92 -13.60 -13.29 -12.81
N SER A 93 -14.37 -12.29 -12.38
CA SER A 93 -14.31 -11.78 -11.01
C SER A 93 -14.66 -12.86 -9.97
N ILE A 94 -15.68 -13.69 -10.23
CA ILE A 94 -16.08 -14.80 -9.35
C ILE A 94 -15.00 -15.90 -9.31
N SER A 95 -14.35 -16.18 -10.45
CA SER A 95 -13.22 -17.11 -10.51
C SER A 95 -12.07 -16.66 -9.60
N LEU A 96 -11.76 -15.36 -9.59
CA LEU A 96 -10.77 -14.78 -8.67
C LEU A 96 -11.20 -14.93 -7.20
N LEU A 97 -12.47 -14.71 -6.87
CA LEU A 97 -12.98 -14.93 -5.51
C LEU A 97 -12.78 -16.39 -5.06
N LYS A 98 -13.14 -17.37 -5.90
CA LYS A 98 -12.95 -18.79 -5.63
C LYS A 98 -11.47 -19.15 -5.47
N LYS A 99 -10.59 -18.57 -6.30
CA LYS A 99 -9.14 -18.74 -6.20
C LYS A 99 -8.60 -18.21 -4.87
N VAL A 100 -9.04 -17.03 -4.43
CA VAL A 100 -8.65 -16.45 -3.14
C VAL A 100 -9.10 -17.33 -1.98
N MET A 101 -10.34 -17.82 -2.00
CA MET A 101 -10.84 -18.75 -0.98
C MET A 101 -10.00 -20.03 -0.92
N ASN A 102 -9.76 -20.64 -2.07
CA ASN A 102 -8.95 -21.86 -2.17
C ASN A 102 -7.52 -21.65 -1.66
N ASN A 103 -6.89 -20.53 -2.01
CA ASN A 103 -5.54 -20.18 -1.55
C ASN A 103 -5.44 -20.00 -0.02
N ASN A 104 -6.55 -19.67 0.64
CA ASN A 104 -6.62 -19.51 2.09
C ASN A 104 -7.24 -20.75 2.78
N GLY A 105 -7.51 -21.83 2.04
CA GLY A 105 -8.14 -23.03 2.59
C GLY A 105 -9.56 -22.81 3.12
N LEU A 106 -10.27 -21.81 2.59
CA LEU A 106 -11.61 -21.44 3.03
C LEU A 106 -12.68 -22.03 2.11
N THR A 107 -13.76 -22.52 2.74
CA THR A 107 -15.00 -22.91 2.07
C THR A 107 -16.05 -21.80 2.21
N SER A 108 -17.13 -21.85 1.42
CA SER A 108 -18.23 -20.87 1.53
C SER A 108 -18.85 -20.83 2.93
N GLU A 109 -18.86 -21.97 3.64
CA GLU A 109 -19.38 -22.07 5.01
C GLU A 109 -18.51 -21.33 6.04
N ASN A 110 -17.23 -21.12 5.73
CA ASN A 110 -16.33 -20.36 6.60
C ASN A 110 -16.53 -18.85 6.48
N ILE A 111 -17.34 -18.37 5.52
CA ILE A 111 -17.55 -16.95 5.27
C ILE A 111 -18.95 -16.57 5.72
N ASN A 112 -19.04 -15.68 6.71
CA ASN A 112 -20.34 -15.26 7.25
C ASN A 112 -21.17 -14.44 6.26
N GLN A 113 -20.53 -13.55 5.50
CA GLN A 113 -21.21 -12.64 4.58
C GLN A 113 -20.25 -12.02 3.57
N VAL A 114 -20.78 -11.62 2.41
CA VAL A 114 -20.09 -10.82 1.40
C VAL A 114 -20.57 -9.38 1.49
N ILE A 115 -19.64 -8.43 1.61
CA ILE A 115 -19.93 -7.00 1.52
C ILE A 115 -19.49 -6.53 0.13
N LEU A 116 -20.40 -5.88 -0.59
CA LEU A 116 -20.12 -5.32 -1.91
C LEU A 116 -19.63 -3.88 -1.77
N VAL A 117 -18.56 -3.55 -2.50
CA VAL A 117 -17.93 -2.22 -2.47
C VAL A 117 -17.68 -1.74 -3.89
N GLY A 118 -17.95 -0.46 -4.16
CA GLY A 118 -17.82 0.20 -5.46
C GLY A 118 -19.15 0.31 -6.22
N GLY A 119 -19.34 1.43 -6.94
CA GLY A 119 -20.62 1.75 -7.62
C GLY A 119 -21.06 0.71 -8.65
N THR A 120 -20.12 0.05 -9.32
CA THR A 120 -20.42 -1.03 -10.29
C THR A 120 -21.12 -2.22 -9.65
N THR A 121 -20.97 -2.44 -8.34
CA THR A 121 -21.68 -3.51 -7.61
C THR A 121 -23.17 -3.24 -7.41
N LEU A 122 -23.66 -2.06 -7.80
CA LEU A 122 -25.09 -1.75 -7.88
C LEU A 122 -25.77 -2.48 -9.04
N LEU A 123 -25.03 -2.94 -10.05
CA LEU A 123 -25.58 -3.71 -11.17
C LEU A 123 -26.28 -4.98 -10.62
N PRO A 124 -27.57 -5.21 -10.93
CA PRO A 124 -28.30 -6.38 -10.47
C PRO A 124 -27.61 -7.71 -10.84
N LEU A 125 -27.08 -7.79 -12.07
CA LEU A 125 -26.36 -8.97 -12.56
C LEU A 125 -25.19 -9.35 -11.64
N VAL A 126 -24.39 -8.38 -11.18
CA VAL A 126 -23.24 -8.63 -10.30
C VAL A 126 -23.71 -9.26 -8.99
N ARG A 127 -24.75 -8.68 -8.38
CA ARG A 127 -25.30 -9.13 -7.09
C ARG A 127 -25.88 -10.54 -7.21
N GLU A 128 -26.65 -10.79 -8.26
CA GLU A 128 -27.29 -12.08 -8.51
C GLU A 128 -26.25 -13.17 -8.77
N GLN A 129 -25.26 -12.91 -9.64
CA GLN A 129 -24.22 -13.88 -9.96
C GLN A 129 -23.31 -14.19 -8.78
N VAL A 130 -22.93 -13.18 -8.00
CA VAL A 130 -22.14 -13.39 -6.78
C VAL A 130 -22.94 -14.22 -5.75
N ALA A 131 -24.21 -13.89 -5.51
CA ALA A 131 -25.05 -14.64 -4.58
C ALA A 131 -25.22 -16.10 -5.02
N LEU A 132 -25.53 -16.30 -6.31
CA LEU A 132 -25.78 -17.62 -6.90
C LEU A 132 -24.52 -18.49 -6.88
N GLN A 133 -23.39 -17.97 -7.33
CA GLN A 133 -22.19 -18.77 -7.54
C GLN A 133 -21.32 -18.94 -6.30
N MET A 134 -21.40 -18.03 -5.32
CA MET A 134 -20.65 -18.13 -4.07
C MET A 134 -21.45 -18.87 -2.99
N SER A 135 -22.78 -18.84 -3.06
CA SER A 135 -23.67 -19.37 -2.00
C SER A 135 -23.38 -18.78 -0.62
N ILE A 136 -22.98 -17.51 -0.58
CA ILE A 136 -22.69 -16.76 0.65
C ILE A 136 -23.70 -15.59 0.76
N PRO A 137 -24.27 -15.31 1.95
CA PRO A 137 -25.17 -14.18 2.13
C PRO A 137 -24.52 -12.84 1.76
N ILE A 138 -25.19 -12.05 0.92
CA ILE A 138 -24.75 -10.68 0.61
C ILE A 138 -25.32 -9.71 1.64
N ASN A 139 -24.45 -8.87 2.20
CA ASN A 139 -24.82 -7.79 3.11
C ASN A 139 -25.02 -6.47 2.34
N PHE A 140 -26.19 -5.87 2.54
CA PHE A 140 -26.60 -4.59 1.92
C PHE A 140 -26.73 -3.43 2.93
N SER A 141 -26.23 -3.59 4.16
CA SER A 141 -26.35 -2.59 5.24
C SER A 141 -25.50 -1.34 5.01
N SER A 142 -24.43 -1.44 4.21
CA SER A 142 -23.54 -0.34 3.88
C SER A 142 -23.72 0.10 2.44
N ASP A 143 -23.68 1.42 2.21
CA ASP A 143 -23.65 1.96 0.85
C ASP A 143 -22.29 1.64 0.17
N PRO A 144 -22.29 0.88 -0.93
CA PRO A 144 -21.06 0.45 -1.60
C PRO A 144 -20.23 1.61 -2.17
N THR A 145 -20.83 2.78 -2.42
CA THR A 145 -20.15 3.93 -3.02
C THR A 145 -19.30 4.73 -2.02
N VAL A 146 -19.73 4.77 -0.76
CA VAL A 146 -19.05 5.56 0.31
C VAL A 146 -18.33 4.71 1.34
N SER A 147 -18.52 3.38 1.33
CA SER A 147 -17.95 2.46 2.34
C SER A 147 -16.43 2.63 2.53
N ILE A 148 -15.68 2.84 1.45
CA ILE A 148 -14.21 3.06 1.51
C ILE A 148 -13.89 4.38 2.22
N ALA A 149 -14.55 5.48 1.83
CA ALA A 149 -14.30 6.80 2.40
C ALA A 149 -14.65 6.84 3.90
N VAL A 150 -15.77 6.23 4.28
CA VAL A 150 -16.19 6.09 5.68
C VAL A 150 -15.16 5.27 6.46
N GLY A 151 -14.73 4.12 5.93
CA GLY A 151 -13.69 3.29 6.55
C GLY A 151 -12.36 4.02 6.71
N ALA A 152 -11.93 4.78 5.69
CA ALA A 152 -10.72 5.59 5.74
C ALA A 152 -10.81 6.73 6.76
N ALA A 153 -11.97 7.40 6.87
CA ALA A 153 -12.21 8.42 7.88
C ALA A 153 -12.13 7.85 9.31
N TYR A 154 -12.75 6.68 9.54
CA TYR A 154 -12.61 5.96 10.81
C TYR A 154 -11.15 5.57 11.08
N TYR A 155 -10.42 5.08 10.07
CA TYR A 155 -9.01 4.74 10.22
C TYR A 155 -8.16 5.96 10.58
N ALA A 156 -8.34 7.08 9.86
CA ALA A 156 -7.62 8.33 10.09
C ALA A 156 -7.91 8.91 11.49
N ALA A 157 -9.17 8.88 11.94
CA ALA A 157 -9.55 9.32 13.29
C ALA A 157 -8.89 8.52 14.42
N ASN A 158 -8.42 7.31 14.12
CA ASN A 158 -7.74 6.42 15.06
C ASN A 158 -6.22 6.41 14.92
N LYS A 159 -5.66 7.05 13.88
CA LYS A 159 -4.21 7.12 13.67
C LYS A 159 -3.66 8.32 14.42
N TYR A 160 -2.64 8.09 15.25
CA TYR A 160 -1.95 9.17 15.96
C TYR A 160 -1.19 10.02 14.93
N TYR A 161 -1.44 11.32 14.90
CA TYR A 161 -0.62 12.27 14.17
C TYR A 161 0.47 12.73 15.13
N GLU A 162 1.71 12.26 14.94
CA GLU A 162 2.85 12.97 15.48
C GLU A 162 3.08 14.18 14.56
N PRO A 163 2.94 15.42 15.06
CA PRO A 163 3.38 16.57 14.29
C PRO A 163 4.86 16.36 14.01
N SER A 164 5.22 16.22 12.74
CA SER A 164 6.60 16.46 12.34
C SER A 164 6.85 17.92 12.71
N ILE A 165 7.55 18.16 13.82
CA ILE A 165 8.09 19.47 14.13
C ILE A 165 9.10 19.74 13.03
N ILE A 166 8.63 20.30 11.91
CA ILE A 166 9.47 21.09 11.05
C ILE A 166 9.75 22.31 11.93
N ALA A 167 10.86 22.25 12.65
CA ALA A 167 11.53 23.44 13.12
C ALA A 167 11.99 24.20 11.87
N GLN A 168 11.02 24.81 11.18
CA GLN A 168 11.29 26.02 10.45
C GLN A 168 11.65 26.99 11.55
N ALA A 169 12.96 27.15 11.74
CA ALA A 169 13.53 28.37 12.25
C ALA A 169 13.07 29.51 11.32
N LEU A 170 11.80 29.90 11.44
CA LEU A 170 11.36 31.23 11.16
C LEU A 170 12.11 32.07 12.18
N SER A 171 13.16 32.72 11.70
CA SER A 171 13.88 33.80 12.37
C SER A 171 12.86 34.70 13.06
N SER A 172 12.66 34.45 14.35
CA SER A 172 11.78 35.20 15.22
C SER A 172 12.62 36.20 16.00
N ASP A 173 13.51 36.90 15.30
CA ASP A 173 14.34 37.95 15.91
C ASP A 173 13.61 39.29 16.06
N ASP A 174 12.31 39.39 15.70
CA ASP A 174 11.67 40.72 15.64
C ASP A 174 10.30 40.90 16.32
N ILE A 175 9.66 39.93 17.01
CA ILE A 175 8.36 40.22 17.68
C ILE A 175 8.11 39.51 19.03
N ILE A 176 9.12 39.23 19.85
CA ILE A 176 8.87 38.99 21.29
C ILE A 176 9.92 39.76 22.12
N GLY A 177 9.94 41.06 21.89
CA GLY A 177 10.55 42.04 22.79
C GLY A 177 9.47 42.76 23.58
N GLU A 178 8.67 42.03 24.36
CA GLU A 178 7.93 42.48 25.55
C GLU A 178 6.98 41.36 25.99
N VAL A 179 6.98 41.04 27.28
CA VAL A 179 6.11 40.06 27.97
C VAL A 179 6.53 38.59 27.90
N LEU A 180 7.78 38.28 28.25
CA LEU A 180 8.08 37.04 28.99
C LEU A 180 9.09 37.38 30.09
N SER A 181 8.53 37.66 31.27
CA SER A 181 9.26 37.57 32.53
C SER A 181 9.94 36.20 32.63
N GLU A 182 11.20 36.24 33.06
CA GLU A 182 12.04 35.12 33.41
C GLU A 182 11.27 34.02 34.16
N GLU A 183 10.92 32.94 33.47
CA GLU A 183 10.69 31.65 34.13
C GLU A 183 11.80 30.70 33.66
N THR A 184 12.74 30.56 34.57
CA THR A 184 13.84 29.61 34.54
C THR A 184 13.29 28.22 34.24
N ALA A 185 13.71 27.61 33.15
CA ALA A 185 13.46 26.20 32.87
C ALA A 185 14.16 25.34 33.94
N VAL A 186 13.42 25.01 35.01
CA VAL A 186 13.85 24.03 36.00
C VAL A 186 13.65 22.65 35.38
N ALA A 187 14.74 21.87 35.29
CA ALA A 187 14.70 20.48 34.86
C ALA A 187 13.62 19.72 35.67
N ALA A 188 12.65 19.13 34.97
CA ALA A 188 11.57 18.39 35.60
C ALA A 188 12.13 17.12 36.26
N ASP A 189 12.18 17.11 37.59
CA ASP A 189 12.60 15.99 38.44
C ASP A 189 11.55 14.85 38.50
N LEU A 190 10.63 14.80 37.54
CA LEU A 190 9.49 13.89 37.47
C LEU A 190 9.14 13.57 36.01
N GLU A 191 9.16 12.29 35.67
CA GLU A 191 8.83 11.73 34.37
C GLU A 191 7.59 10.82 34.48
N ILE A 192 6.66 10.96 33.53
CA ILE A 192 5.37 10.25 33.54
C ILE A 192 5.18 9.50 32.23
N GLU A 193 5.02 8.19 32.33
CA GLU A 193 4.73 7.30 31.21
C GLU A 193 3.32 6.71 31.39
N THR A 194 2.52 6.74 30.32
CA THR A 194 1.18 6.12 30.30
C THR A 194 1.12 4.93 29.35
N SER A 195 0.40 3.89 29.73
CA SER A 195 0.11 2.73 28.89
C SER A 195 -1.39 2.46 28.91
N TYR A 196 -2.01 2.43 27.73
CA TYR A 196 -3.44 2.19 27.54
C TYR A 196 -3.70 1.68 26.11
N SER A 197 -4.82 1.01 25.88
CA SER A 197 -5.23 0.65 24.53
C SER A 197 -5.89 1.86 23.86
N LYS A 198 -5.39 2.24 22.68
CA LYS A 198 -5.92 3.38 21.90
C LYS A 198 -7.29 3.11 21.27
N SER A 199 -7.68 1.85 21.21
CA SER A 199 -9.01 1.43 20.75
C SER A 199 -9.54 0.36 21.69
N SER A 200 -10.78 0.53 22.13
CA SER A 200 -11.44 -0.40 23.05
C SER A 200 -12.83 -0.74 22.54
N ARG A 201 -13.20 -2.02 22.68
CA ARG A 201 -14.57 -2.50 22.42
C ARG A 201 -15.45 -2.35 23.65
N ASP A 202 -14.83 -2.23 24.82
CA ASP A 202 -15.50 -2.12 26.10
C ASP A 202 -15.91 -0.66 26.37
N LYS A 203 -16.75 -0.46 27.38
CA LYS A 203 -17.20 0.89 27.78
C LYS A 203 -16.23 1.57 28.75
N GLU A 204 -15.21 0.86 29.18
CA GLU A 204 -14.18 1.33 30.09
C GLU A 204 -12.84 0.80 29.60
N GLU A 205 -11.81 1.64 29.64
CA GLU A 205 -10.44 1.26 29.28
C GLU A 205 -9.50 1.46 30.46
N VAL A 206 -8.53 0.57 30.61
CA VAL A 206 -7.55 0.63 31.69
C VAL A 206 -6.38 1.52 31.29
N LEU A 207 -6.17 2.58 32.05
CA LEU A 207 -4.97 3.41 31.99
C LEU A 207 -3.99 3.00 33.07
N LEU A 208 -2.78 2.64 32.68
CA LEU A 208 -1.63 2.44 33.56
C LEU A 208 -0.75 3.68 33.51
N LEU A 209 -0.45 4.25 34.68
CA LEU A 209 0.36 5.45 34.83
C LEU A 209 1.59 5.09 35.67
N PHE A 210 2.78 5.36 35.12
CA PHE A 210 4.07 5.10 35.73
C PHE A 210 4.77 6.43 35.99
N CYS A 211 5.24 6.63 37.22
CA CYS A 211 5.94 7.85 37.62
C CYS A 211 7.37 7.51 38.06
N LYS A 212 8.35 8.21 37.50
CA LYS A 212 9.76 8.13 37.90
C LYS A 212 10.21 9.51 38.41
N GLY A 213 10.97 9.55 39.50
CA GLY A 213 11.43 10.81 40.11
C GLY A 213 10.62 11.22 41.35
N ASN A 214 10.54 12.52 41.61
CA ASN A 214 9.91 13.07 42.80
C ASN A 214 8.38 13.22 42.63
N TYR A 215 7.62 12.21 43.06
CA TYR A 215 6.15 12.16 42.95
C TYR A 215 5.42 12.33 44.30
N GLU A 216 6.13 12.44 45.42
CA GLU A 216 5.51 12.54 46.74
C GLU A 216 4.80 13.90 46.93
N GLY A 217 3.56 13.86 47.43
CA GLY A 217 2.76 15.07 47.67
C GLY A 217 2.13 15.71 46.44
N ARG A 218 2.36 15.14 45.24
CA ARG A 218 1.78 15.62 43.98
C ARG A 218 0.51 14.85 43.62
N PHE A 219 -0.33 15.46 42.79
CA PHE A 219 -1.62 14.89 42.36
C PHE A 219 -1.72 14.84 40.85
N PHE A 220 -2.53 13.93 40.33
CA PHE A 220 -2.97 13.95 38.94
C PHE A 220 -4.50 14.03 38.87
N ARG A 221 -5.01 14.59 37.77
CA ARG A 221 -6.42 14.63 37.43
C ARG A 221 -6.58 14.34 35.95
N ILE A 222 -7.56 13.52 35.61
CA ILE A 222 -7.89 13.16 34.24
C ILE A 222 -9.30 13.65 33.97
N ILE A 223 -9.45 14.49 32.95
CA ILE A 223 -10.73 15.08 32.56
C ILE A 223 -11.00 14.74 31.10
N ARG A 224 -12.19 14.24 30.78
CA ARG A 224 -12.61 14.04 29.39
C ARG A 224 -13.05 15.36 28.78
N SER A 225 -12.76 15.61 27.50
CA SER A 225 -12.96 16.89 26.82
C SER A 225 -14.40 17.41 26.82
N ASP A 226 -15.39 16.53 27.00
CA ASP A 226 -16.81 16.85 27.15
C ASP A 226 -17.22 17.21 28.60
N GLY A 227 -16.31 17.10 29.57
CA GLY A 227 -16.56 17.26 31.00
C GLY A 227 -17.37 16.12 31.64
N GLY A 228 -17.67 15.05 30.89
CA GLY A 228 -18.52 13.95 31.35
C GLY A 228 -17.79 12.89 32.19
N PHE A 229 -16.46 13.02 32.34
CA PHE A 229 -15.62 12.17 33.18
C PHE A 229 -14.52 13.00 33.81
N ASP A 230 -14.32 12.83 35.12
CA ASP A 230 -13.32 13.51 35.92
C ASP A 230 -12.92 12.64 37.10
N THR A 231 -11.63 12.36 37.24
CA THR A 231 -11.10 11.57 38.37
C THR A 231 -11.02 12.36 39.66
N GLY A 232 -11.11 13.69 39.61
CA GLY A 232 -10.66 14.57 40.69
C GLY A 232 -9.15 14.47 40.93
N TYR A 233 -8.68 15.10 42.01
CA TYR A 233 -7.28 15.06 42.40
C TYR A 233 -6.93 13.73 43.08
N ILE A 234 -6.10 12.93 42.42
CA ILE A 234 -5.63 11.65 42.93
C ILE A 234 -4.13 11.75 43.23
N PRO A 235 -3.65 11.32 44.40
CA PRO A 235 -2.23 11.38 44.73
C PRO A 235 -1.40 10.48 43.80
N LEU A 236 -0.28 11.02 43.32
CA LEU A 236 0.68 10.30 42.49
C LEU A 236 1.40 9.19 43.29
N LYS A 237 1.66 8.08 42.61
CA LYS A 237 2.42 6.93 43.12
C LYS A 237 3.30 6.39 42.00
N ALA A 238 4.32 5.60 42.34
CA ALA A 238 5.21 4.97 41.36
C ALA A 238 4.47 4.23 40.23
N LYS A 239 3.35 3.56 40.56
CA LYS A 239 2.43 2.95 39.61
C LYS A 239 1.00 3.18 40.05
N LYS A 240 0.15 3.59 39.12
CA LYS A 240 -1.28 3.77 39.34
C LYS A 240 -2.07 3.19 38.17
N THR A 241 -3.25 2.67 38.48
CA THR A 241 -4.19 2.14 37.50
C THR A 241 -5.50 2.88 37.67
N GLU A 242 -6.05 3.36 36.56
CA GLU A 242 -7.33 4.06 36.49
C GLU A 242 -8.19 3.49 35.37
N PHE A 243 -9.52 3.56 35.54
CA PHE A 243 -10.49 3.11 34.56
C PHE A 243 -11.16 4.32 33.92
N LEU A 244 -10.96 4.49 32.61
CA LEU A 244 -11.49 5.61 31.85
C LEU A 244 -12.83 5.23 31.22
N SER A 245 -13.92 5.89 31.61
CA SER A 245 -15.23 5.65 31.02
C SER A 245 -15.30 6.24 29.60
N LEU A 246 -15.71 5.42 28.64
CA LEU A 246 -15.75 5.77 27.22
C LEU A 246 -17.20 5.96 26.74
N ILE A 247 -17.43 7.06 26.02
CA ILE A 247 -18.64 7.26 25.22
C ILE A 247 -18.59 6.31 24.03
N PRO A 248 -19.67 5.56 23.74
CA PRO A 248 -19.67 4.62 22.64
C PRO A 248 -19.52 5.26 21.25
N SER A 249 -18.80 4.57 20.35
CA SER A 249 -18.66 4.92 18.92
C SER A 249 -18.05 6.31 18.64
N VAL A 250 -17.28 6.85 19.57
CA VAL A 250 -16.58 8.13 19.40
C VAL A 250 -15.12 8.03 19.87
N ASN A 251 -14.30 8.98 19.42
CA ASN A 251 -12.98 9.19 19.99
C ASN A 251 -13.11 9.95 21.32
N ASN A 252 -12.70 9.33 22.42
CA ASN A 252 -12.73 9.91 23.75
C ASN A 252 -11.37 10.54 24.03
N VAL A 253 -11.34 11.87 24.17
CA VAL A 253 -10.12 12.61 24.47
C VAL A 253 -10.12 12.98 25.94
N PHE A 254 -9.05 12.64 26.65
CA PHE A 254 -8.82 12.95 28.06
C PHE A 254 -7.56 13.80 28.21
N SER A 255 -7.61 14.82 29.05
CA SER A 255 -6.44 15.57 29.49
C SER A 255 -5.96 15.04 30.83
N LEU A 256 -4.77 14.46 30.86
CA LEU A 256 -4.04 14.13 32.08
C LEU A 256 -3.24 15.37 32.52
N GLN A 257 -3.56 15.88 33.70
CA GLN A 257 -2.94 17.06 34.29
C GLN A 257 -2.29 16.69 35.60
N ILE A 258 -1.14 17.31 35.88
CA ILE A 258 -0.33 17.06 37.07
C ILE A 258 -0.28 18.33 37.92
N TYR A 259 -0.41 18.15 39.22
CA TYR A 259 -0.53 19.23 40.18
C TYR A 259 0.49 19.06 41.31
N GLU A 260 1.02 20.19 41.77
CA GLU A 260 1.83 20.27 42.97
C GLU A 260 0.98 20.14 44.25
N SER A 261 1.65 20.11 45.40
CA SER A 261 1.00 19.99 46.71
C SER A 261 0.05 21.12 47.08
N ASP A 262 0.17 22.29 46.42
CA ASP A 262 -0.69 23.46 46.55
C ASP A 262 -1.81 23.53 45.49
N HIS A 263 -1.95 22.48 44.67
CA HIS A 263 -2.87 22.38 43.55
C HIS A 263 -2.59 23.34 42.38
N GLU A 264 -1.38 23.88 42.26
CA GLU A 264 -0.95 24.54 41.03
C GLU A 264 -0.60 23.51 39.95
N GLU A 265 -1.05 23.76 38.71
CA GLU A 265 -0.83 22.85 37.57
C GLU A 265 0.59 22.98 37.02
N ILE A 266 1.28 21.85 36.93
CA ILE A 266 2.55 21.72 36.20
C ILE A 266 2.23 21.57 34.71
N LYS A 267 2.01 22.69 34.02
CA LYS A 267 1.58 22.72 32.60
C LYS A 267 2.47 21.90 31.66
N ASN A 268 3.76 21.80 32.00
CA ASN A 268 4.79 21.15 31.19
C ASN A 268 4.62 19.62 31.14
N LEU A 269 3.84 19.03 32.06
CA LEU A 269 3.59 17.59 32.18
C LEU A 269 2.19 17.19 31.73
N ARG A 270 1.44 18.11 31.11
CA ARG A 270 0.10 17.81 30.58
C ARG A 270 0.22 16.84 29.41
N GLN A 271 -0.54 15.75 29.46
CA GLN A 271 -0.61 14.74 28.40
C GLN A 271 -2.04 14.58 27.91
N GLU A 272 -2.19 14.35 26.61
CA GLU A 272 -3.49 14.02 26.00
C GLU A 272 -3.58 12.51 25.77
N ILE A 273 -4.68 11.92 26.20
CA ILE A 273 -5.00 10.50 26.08
C ILE A 273 -6.20 10.39 25.15
N SER A 274 -6.03 9.74 24.00
CA SER A 274 -7.09 9.57 23.01
C SER A 274 -7.44 8.10 22.89
N ILE A 275 -8.68 7.74 23.21
CA ILE A 275 -9.18 6.36 23.19
C ILE A 275 -10.46 6.30 22.38
N THR A 276 -10.42 5.59 21.26
CA THR A 276 -11.62 5.38 20.45
C THR A 276 -12.40 4.17 20.95
N GLN A 277 -13.63 4.42 21.37
CA GLN A 277 -14.58 3.38 21.69
C GLN A 277 -15.27 2.95 20.41
N GLY A 278 -15.17 1.68 20.02
CA GLY A 278 -15.79 1.25 18.78
C GLY A 278 -15.74 -0.26 18.54
N LYS A 279 -16.41 -0.70 17.48
CA LYS A 279 -16.50 -2.12 17.12
C LYS A 279 -15.20 -2.70 16.55
N TYR A 280 -14.25 -1.85 16.15
CA TYR A 280 -13.10 -2.25 15.35
C TYR A 280 -11.80 -1.83 16.04
N THR A 281 -11.06 -2.81 16.56
CA THR A 281 -9.62 -2.67 16.75
C THR A 281 -9.02 -2.73 15.35
N ILE A 282 -8.43 -1.64 14.88
CA ILE A 282 -7.77 -1.62 13.57
C ILE A 282 -6.55 -2.52 13.69
N GLY A 283 -6.67 -3.76 13.21
CA GLY A 283 -5.50 -4.58 12.93
C GLY A 283 -4.66 -3.88 11.87
N GLY A 284 -3.34 -3.96 12.01
CA GLY A 284 -2.42 -3.40 11.03
C GLY A 284 -2.71 -3.92 9.61
N GLN A 285 -2.32 -3.14 8.60
CA GLN A 285 -2.54 -3.56 7.22
C GLN A 285 -1.75 -4.85 6.93
N PRO A 286 -2.37 -5.91 6.38
CA PRO A 286 -1.62 -7.08 5.95
C PRO A 286 -0.76 -6.76 4.72
N LEU A 287 0.42 -7.39 4.65
CA LEU A 287 1.27 -7.35 3.47
C LEU A 287 0.63 -8.12 2.30
N PRO A 288 0.66 -7.60 1.06
CA PRO A 288 0.00 -8.24 -0.08
C PRO A 288 0.86 -9.36 -0.69
N HIS A 289 2.18 -9.22 -0.60
CA HIS A 289 3.20 -10.09 -1.15
C HIS A 289 4.31 -10.30 -0.11
N ASP A 290 5.16 -11.30 -0.33
CA ASP A 290 6.31 -11.54 0.55
C ASP A 290 7.35 -10.45 0.28
N ILE A 291 7.93 -9.89 1.34
CA ILE A 291 9.13 -9.03 1.23
C ILE A 291 10.33 -9.91 1.52
N SER A 292 11.26 -9.96 0.57
CA SER A 292 12.43 -10.83 0.58
C SER A 292 13.72 -10.06 0.35
N ILE A 293 14.82 -10.59 0.87
CA ILE A 293 16.19 -10.13 0.58
C ILE A 293 16.83 -11.12 -0.40
N GLU A 294 17.58 -10.59 -1.36
CA GLU A 294 18.40 -11.40 -2.26
C GLU A 294 19.68 -11.84 -1.53
N VAL A 295 19.94 -13.14 -1.52
CA VAL A 295 21.10 -13.74 -0.86
C VAL A 295 21.86 -14.60 -1.87
N ASP A 296 23.19 -14.51 -1.82
CA ASP A 296 24.08 -15.35 -2.62
C ASP A 296 23.93 -16.84 -2.22
N ASP A 297 23.68 -17.71 -3.20
CA ASP A 297 23.71 -19.16 -3.07
C ASP A 297 25.03 -19.67 -3.67
N LEU A 298 26.01 -19.89 -2.80
CA LEU A 298 27.35 -20.33 -3.17
C LEU A 298 27.38 -21.76 -3.71
N GLU A 299 26.42 -22.61 -3.35
CA GLU A 299 26.35 -24.00 -3.80
C GLU A 299 25.92 -24.07 -5.27
N ASN A 300 24.88 -23.31 -5.61
CA ASN A 300 24.31 -23.29 -6.96
C ASN A 300 24.93 -22.22 -7.88
N LYS A 301 25.81 -21.36 -7.35
CA LYS A 301 26.37 -20.18 -8.06
C LYS A 301 25.28 -19.25 -8.60
N THR A 302 24.18 -19.13 -7.86
CA THR A 302 23.02 -18.29 -8.20
C THR A 302 22.67 -17.41 -7.01
N THR A 303 21.64 -16.56 -7.13
CA THR A 303 21.04 -15.87 -6.01
C THR A 303 19.67 -16.47 -5.69
N ARG A 304 19.27 -16.45 -4.42
CA ARG A 304 17.96 -16.90 -3.96
C ARG A 304 17.28 -15.83 -3.12
N LEU A 305 15.96 -15.89 -3.07
CA LEU A 305 15.17 -15.03 -2.19
C LEU A 305 15.05 -15.66 -0.80
N GLU A 306 15.26 -14.84 0.22
CA GLU A 306 14.95 -15.19 1.60
C GLU A 306 13.87 -14.26 2.14
N VAL A 307 12.77 -14.84 2.61
CA VAL A 307 11.62 -14.06 3.10
C VAL A 307 11.94 -13.40 4.43
N ILE A 308 11.78 -12.08 4.46
CA ILE A 308 11.91 -11.20 5.62
C ILE A 308 10.55 -11.04 6.29
N PHE A 309 9.54 -10.67 5.51
CA PHE A 309 8.17 -10.49 5.96
C PHE A 309 7.24 -11.29 5.07
N GLU A 310 6.43 -12.15 5.66
CA GLU A 310 5.51 -13.02 4.91
C GLU A 310 4.27 -12.23 4.47
N ARG A 311 3.71 -12.61 3.31
CA ARG A 311 2.39 -12.13 2.86
C ARG A 311 1.35 -12.38 3.96
N ASN A 312 0.36 -11.50 4.03
CA ASN A 312 -0.70 -11.46 5.04
C ASN A 312 -0.24 -11.15 6.48
N SER A 313 1.06 -10.98 6.72
CA SER A 313 1.54 -10.59 8.04
C SER A 313 1.19 -9.10 8.31
N LEU A 314 0.82 -8.79 9.56
CA LEU A 314 0.28 -7.48 9.95
C LEU A 314 1.39 -6.47 10.19
N LEU A 315 1.24 -5.25 9.68
CA LEU A 315 2.14 -4.12 9.94
C LEU A 315 1.85 -3.45 11.31
N PRO A 316 2.81 -2.72 11.91
CA PRO A 316 4.21 -2.58 11.50
C PRO A 316 5.04 -3.82 11.86
N GLN A 317 6.17 -4.03 11.18
CA GLN A 317 7.07 -5.15 11.46
C GLN A 317 8.54 -4.74 11.47
N LYS A 318 9.31 -5.36 12.35
CA LYS A 318 10.76 -5.20 12.43
C LYS A 318 11.45 -6.55 12.39
N ARG A 319 12.53 -6.66 11.61
CA ARG A 319 13.39 -7.84 11.53
C ARG A 319 14.86 -7.41 11.43
N THR A 320 15.72 -8.08 12.19
CA THR A 320 17.18 -7.91 12.11
C THR A 320 17.79 -9.18 11.55
N LEU A 321 18.69 -9.04 10.59
CA LEU A 321 19.42 -10.12 9.95
C LEU A 321 20.92 -9.91 10.15
N TYR A 322 21.64 -11.00 10.43
CA TYR A 322 23.09 -11.03 10.48
C TYR A 322 23.62 -11.85 9.31
N ARG A 323 24.58 -11.31 8.55
CA ARG A 323 25.19 -11.98 7.40
C ARG A 323 26.69 -11.75 7.37
N GLU A 324 27.37 -12.56 6.57
CA GLU A 324 28.79 -12.40 6.30
C GLU A 324 29.00 -11.80 4.90
N ILE A 325 30.01 -10.95 4.77
CA ILE A 325 30.39 -10.37 3.49
C ILE A 325 31.03 -11.41 2.57
N SER A 326 30.51 -11.55 1.34
CA SER A 326 30.98 -12.56 0.38
C SER A 326 32.34 -12.23 -0.28
N LYS A 327 32.72 -10.95 -0.37
CA LYS A 327 33.96 -10.48 -1.02
C LYS A 327 34.66 -9.34 -0.25
N THR A 328 35.98 -9.34 -0.26
CA THR A 328 36.77 -8.22 0.28
C THR A 328 36.64 -7.00 -0.60
N ILE A 329 36.31 -5.84 -0.02
CA ILE A 329 36.19 -4.55 -0.70
C ILE A 329 37.26 -3.62 -0.14
N LYS A 330 38.13 -3.14 -1.02
CA LYS A 330 39.16 -2.18 -0.66
C LYS A 330 38.59 -0.77 -0.62
N LYS A 331 39.08 0.03 0.32
CA LYS A 331 38.77 1.46 0.38
C LYS A 331 39.15 2.14 -0.94
N GLY A 332 38.23 2.94 -1.47
CA GLY A 332 38.38 3.64 -2.74
C GLY A 332 38.20 2.79 -4.00
N SER A 333 37.91 1.49 -3.88
CA SER A 333 37.64 0.64 -5.05
C SER A 333 36.24 0.89 -5.63
N LYS A 334 36.01 0.37 -6.84
CA LYS A 334 34.68 0.36 -7.47
C LYS A 334 33.81 -0.81 -7.01
N ASP A 335 34.36 -1.70 -6.17
CA ASP A 335 33.60 -2.83 -5.68
C ASP A 335 32.58 -2.36 -4.65
N ALA A 336 31.43 -3.01 -4.62
CA ALA A 336 30.34 -2.65 -3.71
C ALA A 336 29.69 -3.89 -3.10
N VAL A 337 29.20 -3.71 -1.88
CA VAL A 337 28.19 -4.59 -1.28
C VAL A 337 26.83 -4.10 -1.78
N VAL A 338 26.03 -5.00 -2.31
CA VAL A 338 24.68 -4.70 -2.79
C VAL A 338 23.69 -5.50 -1.98
N ILE A 339 22.74 -4.81 -1.34
CA ILE A 339 21.63 -5.42 -0.61
C ILE A 339 20.36 -5.08 -1.39
N ASN A 340 19.75 -6.12 -1.94
CA ASN A 340 18.52 -6.00 -2.72
C ASN A 340 17.34 -6.50 -1.91
N ILE A 341 16.32 -5.67 -1.84
CA ILE A 341 15.06 -5.96 -1.16
C ILE A 341 13.98 -5.96 -2.22
N MET A 342 13.20 -7.03 -2.24
CA MET A 342 12.24 -7.33 -3.29
C MET A 342 10.89 -7.70 -2.70
N GLU A 343 9.82 -7.39 -3.43
CA GLU A 343 8.44 -7.76 -3.12
C GLU A 343 7.92 -8.70 -4.21
N GLY A 344 7.37 -9.84 -3.80
CA GLY A 344 6.69 -10.78 -4.70
C GLY A 344 6.57 -12.19 -4.14
N ASP A 345 6.72 -13.19 -5.01
CA ASP A 345 6.58 -14.61 -4.64
C ASP A 345 7.93 -15.20 -4.27
N LYS A 346 8.07 -15.71 -3.04
CA LYS A 346 9.30 -16.35 -2.55
C LYS A 346 9.80 -17.54 -3.38
N SER A 347 8.90 -18.20 -4.13
CA SER A 347 9.24 -19.37 -4.95
C SER A 347 9.76 -18.99 -6.34
N SER A 348 9.65 -17.71 -6.71
CA SER A 348 10.10 -17.20 -8.00
C SER A 348 11.57 -16.73 -7.94
N ARG A 349 12.17 -16.53 -9.11
CA ARG A 349 13.56 -16.05 -9.20
C ARG A 349 13.65 -14.57 -8.85
N PRO A 350 14.78 -14.07 -8.29
CA PRO A 350 14.93 -12.65 -7.95
C PRO A 350 14.54 -11.67 -9.08
N PRO A 351 14.92 -11.87 -10.36
CA PRO A 351 14.54 -10.96 -11.45
C PRO A 351 13.02 -10.89 -11.74
N SER A 352 12.25 -11.88 -11.29
CA SER A 352 10.78 -11.91 -11.47
C SER A 352 10.03 -11.09 -10.42
N ASN A 353 10.72 -10.57 -9.42
CA ASN A 353 10.12 -9.82 -8.31
C ASN A 353 10.35 -8.32 -8.45
N LEU A 354 9.48 -7.54 -7.84
CA LEU A 354 9.60 -6.09 -7.83
C LEU A 354 10.71 -5.68 -6.86
N THR A 355 11.68 -4.90 -7.32
CA THR A 355 12.70 -4.32 -6.41
C THR A 355 12.11 -3.13 -5.67
N ILE A 356 12.06 -3.20 -4.34
CA ILE A 356 11.54 -2.14 -3.47
C ILE A 356 12.65 -1.31 -2.82
N GLY A 357 13.85 -1.88 -2.67
CA GLY A 357 14.99 -1.21 -2.07
C GLY A 357 16.30 -1.78 -2.59
N CYS A 358 17.25 -0.89 -2.89
CA CYS A 358 18.58 -1.25 -3.34
C CYS A 358 19.58 -0.39 -2.56
N ILE A 359 20.36 -1.03 -1.71
CA ILE A 359 21.41 -0.37 -0.92
C ILE A 359 22.74 -0.81 -1.51
N THR A 360 23.46 0.15 -2.10
CA THR A 360 24.78 -0.08 -2.67
C THR A 360 25.81 0.67 -1.82
N ILE A 361 26.68 -0.07 -1.13
CA ILE A 361 27.78 0.48 -0.34
C ILE A 361 29.06 0.25 -1.13
N THR A 362 29.62 1.31 -1.71
CA THR A 362 30.83 1.20 -2.55
C THR A 362 32.09 1.34 -1.70
N GLY A 363 33.23 0.88 -2.23
CA GLY A 363 34.54 1.07 -1.58
C GLY A 363 34.88 2.53 -1.29
N LYS A 364 34.27 3.50 -2.00
CA LYS A 364 34.44 4.94 -1.74
C LYS A 364 33.74 5.40 -0.46
N ASP A 365 32.67 4.72 -0.07
CA ASP A 365 31.85 5.05 1.10
C ASP A 365 32.42 4.42 2.39
N LEU A 366 33.41 3.53 2.25
CA LEU A 366 34.04 2.82 3.36
C LEU A 366 35.15 3.64 4.03
N ALA A 367 35.15 3.65 5.36
CA ALA A 367 36.20 4.27 6.16
C ALA A 367 37.51 3.47 6.12
N THR A 368 37.41 2.14 6.07
CA THR A 368 38.50 1.16 6.04
C THR A 368 38.15 0.00 5.10
N ASP A 369 39.14 -0.81 4.75
CA ASP A 369 38.89 -2.02 3.95
C ASP A 369 37.90 -2.95 4.66
N LEU A 370 36.93 -3.46 3.92
CA LEU A 370 35.94 -4.43 4.38
C LEU A 370 36.39 -5.82 3.95
N VAL A 371 36.66 -6.71 4.90
CA VAL A 371 37.22 -8.03 4.61
C VAL A 371 36.12 -9.07 4.42
N LYS A 372 36.31 -10.01 3.48
CA LYS A 372 35.44 -11.18 3.32
C LYS A 372 35.27 -11.92 4.66
N GLY A 373 34.04 -12.31 4.98
CA GLY A 373 33.69 -12.98 6.24
C GLY A 373 33.44 -12.01 7.41
N SER A 374 33.53 -10.70 7.19
CA SER A 374 33.09 -9.73 8.20
C SER A 374 31.59 -9.77 8.37
N ASP A 375 31.12 -9.58 9.59
CA ASP A 375 29.69 -9.51 9.90
C ASP A 375 29.07 -8.17 9.46
N ILE A 376 27.88 -8.28 8.89
CA ILE A 376 26.98 -7.18 8.54
C ILE A 376 25.63 -7.41 9.22
N GLU A 377 25.15 -6.38 9.90
CA GLU A 377 23.83 -6.35 10.52
C GLU A 377 22.88 -5.52 9.65
N ILE A 378 21.74 -6.10 9.30
CA ILE A 378 20.73 -5.47 8.44
C ILE A 378 19.43 -5.42 9.24
N GLN A 379 19.06 -4.23 9.70
CA GLN A 379 17.81 -3.95 10.38
C GLN A 379 16.78 -3.43 9.37
N LEU A 380 15.62 -4.07 9.33
CA LEU A 380 14.52 -3.78 8.43
C LEU A 380 13.29 -3.49 9.27
N HIS A 381 12.68 -2.33 9.07
CA HIS A 381 11.45 -1.93 9.75
C HIS A 381 10.47 -1.38 8.72
N ILE A 382 9.32 -2.03 8.59
CA ILE A 382 8.23 -1.56 7.74
C ILE A 382 7.11 -1.02 8.62
N ASP A 383 6.70 0.22 8.36
CA ASP A 383 5.67 0.90 9.13
C ASP A 383 4.26 0.61 8.58
N ASP A 384 3.23 1.16 9.25
CA ASP A 384 1.83 1.05 8.82
C ASP A 384 1.54 1.71 7.46
N SER A 385 2.42 2.60 7.01
CA SER A 385 2.30 3.33 5.74
C SER A 385 3.04 2.61 4.59
N ARG A 386 3.55 1.40 4.83
CA ARG A 386 4.40 0.62 3.91
C ARG A 386 5.67 1.35 3.49
N VAL A 387 6.22 2.14 4.40
CA VAL A 387 7.55 2.72 4.29
C VAL A 387 8.55 1.77 4.94
N LEU A 388 9.52 1.32 4.16
CA LEU A 388 10.58 0.43 4.59
C LEU A 388 11.80 1.25 5.01
N HIS A 389 12.04 1.28 6.32
CA HIS A 389 13.25 1.80 6.93
C HIS A 389 14.29 0.69 7.01
N THR A 390 15.45 0.92 6.40
CA THR A 390 16.58 0.00 6.42
C THR A 390 17.76 0.66 7.13
N SER A 391 18.38 -0.03 8.08
CA SER A 391 19.67 0.34 8.63
C SER A 391 20.64 -0.81 8.45
N VAL A 392 21.80 -0.52 7.86
CA VAL A 392 22.86 -1.49 7.60
C VAL A 392 24.08 -1.08 8.41
N PHE A 393 24.48 -1.91 9.35
CA PHE A 393 25.63 -1.69 10.20
C PHE A 393 26.77 -2.65 9.84
N LEU A 394 27.91 -2.09 9.45
CA LEU A 394 29.14 -2.83 9.18
C LEU A 394 29.96 -2.92 10.47
N VAL A 395 30.03 -4.10 11.08
CA VAL A 395 30.66 -4.30 12.38
C VAL A 395 32.16 -3.96 12.34
N MET A 396 32.84 -4.35 11.26
CA MET A 396 34.28 -4.14 11.11
C MET A 396 34.67 -2.67 10.96
N THR A 397 33.88 -1.89 10.20
CA THR A 397 34.18 -0.46 9.94
C THR A 397 33.48 0.48 10.93
N GLN A 398 32.57 -0.05 11.77
CA GLN A 398 31.72 0.72 12.69
C GLN A 398 30.90 1.79 11.97
N GLN A 399 30.47 1.51 10.73
CA GLN A 399 29.67 2.42 9.91
C GLN A 399 28.22 1.97 9.83
N GLU A 400 27.30 2.92 9.92
CA GLU A 400 25.86 2.71 9.77
C GLU A 400 25.36 3.44 8.51
N PHE A 401 24.60 2.74 7.66
CA PHE A 401 23.97 3.27 6.46
C PHE A 401 22.45 3.16 6.61
N LYS A 402 21.77 4.31 6.66
CA LYS A 402 20.31 4.39 6.80
C LYS A 402 19.68 4.81 5.49
N ASN A 403 18.74 4.01 5.00
CA ASN A 403 17.95 4.34 3.84
C ASN A 403 16.46 4.17 4.17
N VAL A 404 15.62 4.94 3.51
CA VAL A 404 14.17 4.88 3.62
C VAL A 404 13.62 4.69 2.22
N PHE A 405 12.81 3.65 2.03
CA PHE A 405 12.21 3.31 0.76
C PHE A 405 10.70 3.27 0.91
N SER A 406 9.98 4.01 0.06
CA SER A 406 8.52 3.88 -0.02
C SER A 406 8.19 2.72 -0.96
N VAL A 407 7.54 1.67 -0.46
CA VAL A 407 7.09 0.55 -1.31
C VAL A 407 6.09 1.03 -2.36
N SER A 408 5.41 2.16 -2.10
CA SER A 408 4.45 2.77 -3.02
C SER A 408 5.11 3.55 -4.16
N GLU A 409 6.36 4.00 -3.99
CA GLU A 409 7.11 4.72 -5.02
C GLU A 409 8.00 3.75 -5.80
N LYS A 410 7.68 3.53 -7.07
CA LYS A 410 8.49 2.69 -7.96
C LYS A 410 9.80 3.39 -8.30
N GLN A 411 10.84 3.16 -7.49
CA GLN A 411 12.20 3.57 -7.87
C GLN A 411 12.79 2.57 -8.86
N ILE A 412 12.51 2.79 -10.15
CA ILE A 412 13.09 1.98 -11.22
C ILE A 412 14.45 2.57 -11.56
N SER A 413 15.53 1.89 -11.16
CA SER A 413 16.87 2.20 -11.68
C SER A 413 16.99 1.70 -13.12
N LEU A 414 17.18 2.62 -14.07
CA LEU A 414 17.36 2.31 -15.50
C LEU A 414 18.58 1.41 -15.74
N ASP A 415 19.67 1.61 -14.99
CA ASP A 415 20.88 0.79 -15.11
C ASP A 415 20.63 -0.64 -14.68
N ARG A 416 19.92 -0.83 -13.55
CA ARG A 416 19.54 -2.16 -13.07
C ARG A 416 18.57 -2.85 -14.03
N LEU A 417 17.61 -2.12 -14.58
CA LEU A 417 16.66 -2.68 -15.55
C LEU A 417 17.39 -3.17 -16.81
N ARG A 418 18.44 -2.46 -17.25
CA ARG A 418 19.32 -2.91 -18.34
C ARG A 418 20.14 -4.14 -17.97
N GLU A 419 20.70 -4.20 -16.77
CA GLU A 419 21.41 -5.39 -16.29
C GLU A 419 20.50 -6.62 -16.20
N GLN A 420 19.30 -6.46 -15.64
CA GLN A 420 18.29 -7.52 -15.57
C GLN A 420 17.85 -7.99 -16.95
N TYR A 421 17.65 -7.06 -17.89
CA TYR A 421 17.36 -7.38 -19.28
C TYR A 421 18.48 -8.25 -19.88
N ASN A 422 19.74 -7.83 -19.73
CA ASN A 422 20.88 -8.56 -20.29
C ASN A 422 21.03 -9.95 -19.66
N LEU A 423 20.80 -10.07 -18.35
CA LEU A 423 20.81 -11.37 -17.67
C LEU A 423 19.71 -12.28 -18.22
N LEU A 424 18.49 -11.77 -18.39
CA LEU A 424 17.37 -12.53 -18.91
C LEU A 424 17.57 -12.94 -20.38
N GLU A 425 18.08 -12.04 -21.23
CA GLU A 425 18.41 -12.32 -22.63
C GLU A 425 19.45 -13.45 -22.74
N ASN A 426 20.50 -13.40 -21.92
CA ASN A 426 21.52 -14.44 -21.86
C ASN A 426 20.95 -15.78 -21.37
N GLU A 427 20.11 -15.77 -20.34
CA GLU A 427 19.50 -16.97 -19.80
C GLU A 427 18.54 -17.63 -20.81
N LEU A 428 17.70 -16.83 -21.47
CA LEU A 428 16.76 -17.31 -22.48
C LEU A 428 17.52 -17.91 -23.68
N THR A 429 18.58 -17.23 -24.14
CA THR A 429 19.45 -17.73 -25.21
C THR A 429 20.10 -19.07 -24.84
N ASN A 430 20.59 -19.19 -23.61
CA ASN A 430 21.17 -20.45 -23.12
C ASN A 430 20.13 -21.57 -22.99
N THR A 431 18.91 -21.23 -22.58
CA THR A 431 17.79 -22.18 -22.46
C THR A 431 17.34 -22.69 -23.83
N ILE A 432 17.24 -21.81 -24.83
CA ILE A 432 16.96 -22.19 -26.23
C ILE A 432 18.02 -23.17 -26.73
N ARG A 433 19.31 -22.87 -26.51
CA ARG A 433 20.41 -23.79 -26.88
C ARG A 433 20.30 -25.16 -26.19
N GLN A 434 19.84 -25.21 -24.94
CA GLN A 434 19.60 -26.47 -24.24
C GLN A 434 18.41 -27.25 -24.80
N PHE A 435 17.33 -26.57 -25.20
CA PHE A 435 16.18 -27.23 -25.83
C PHE A 435 16.51 -27.77 -27.22
N GLN A 436 17.32 -27.03 -28.00
CA GLN A 436 17.87 -27.49 -29.27
C GLN A 436 18.74 -28.74 -29.11
N TYR A 437 19.51 -28.84 -28.03
CA TYR A 437 20.33 -30.01 -27.76
C TYR A 437 19.50 -31.24 -27.34
N ASN A 438 18.33 -31.02 -26.74
CA ASN A 438 17.47 -32.07 -26.20
C ASN A 438 16.30 -32.45 -27.14
N ASP A 439 16.28 -31.98 -28.40
CA ASP A 439 15.23 -32.19 -29.41
C ASP A 439 13.81 -31.90 -28.86
N ASN A 440 13.65 -30.78 -28.15
CA ASN A 440 12.37 -30.41 -27.53
C ASN A 440 11.70 -29.22 -28.25
N ASP A 441 11.24 -29.49 -29.48
CA ASP A 441 10.70 -28.50 -30.43
C ASP A 441 9.61 -27.59 -29.84
N LEU A 442 8.72 -28.14 -29.00
CA LEU A 442 7.60 -27.37 -28.43
C LEU A 442 8.09 -26.27 -27.46
N TRP A 443 9.10 -26.58 -26.66
CA TRP A 443 9.66 -25.62 -25.71
C TRP A 443 10.64 -24.66 -26.38
N GLU A 444 11.32 -25.09 -27.43
CA GLU A 444 12.11 -24.20 -28.30
C GLU A 444 11.23 -23.12 -28.94
N ILE A 445 10.10 -23.50 -29.57
CA ILE A 445 9.18 -22.54 -30.20
C ILE A 445 8.67 -21.52 -29.18
N LYS A 446 8.28 -21.98 -27.98
CA LYS A 446 7.81 -21.09 -26.90
C LYS A 446 8.92 -20.15 -26.41
N ALA A 447 10.13 -20.66 -26.21
CA ALA A 447 11.26 -19.85 -25.75
C ALA A 447 11.70 -18.81 -26.80
N SER A 448 11.66 -19.17 -28.08
CA SER A 448 11.95 -18.26 -29.20
C SER A 448 10.90 -17.16 -29.32
N ALA A 449 9.61 -17.46 -29.15
CA ALA A 449 8.56 -16.44 -29.12
C ALA A 449 8.75 -15.45 -27.94
N LEU A 450 9.14 -15.96 -26.76
CA LEU A 450 9.48 -15.09 -25.62
C LEU A 450 10.73 -14.23 -25.87
N LEU A 451 11.67 -14.69 -26.71
CA LEU A 451 12.86 -13.90 -27.07
C LEU A 451 12.47 -12.73 -27.99
N GLU A 452 11.61 -12.96 -28.98
CA GLU A 452 11.08 -11.89 -29.84
C GLU A 452 10.31 -10.84 -29.02
N ASP A 453 9.47 -11.28 -28.08
CA ASP A 453 8.78 -10.39 -27.15
C ASP A 453 9.78 -9.56 -26.33
N LEU A 454 10.84 -10.20 -25.81
CA LEU A 454 11.89 -9.53 -25.05
C LEU A 454 12.65 -8.49 -25.90
N GLU A 455 12.99 -8.81 -27.15
CA GLU A 455 13.65 -7.88 -28.07
C GLU A 455 12.80 -6.63 -28.35
N SER A 456 11.47 -6.78 -28.47
CA SER A 456 10.55 -5.64 -28.61
C SER A 456 10.60 -4.69 -27.39
N VAL A 457 10.84 -5.24 -26.20
CA VAL A 457 10.99 -4.48 -24.96
C VAL A 457 12.35 -3.76 -24.92
N LYS A 458 13.41 -4.36 -25.48
CA LYS A 458 14.76 -3.74 -25.60
C LYS A 458 14.70 -2.39 -26.30
N GLU A 459 13.98 -2.33 -27.43
CA GLU A 459 13.84 -1.10 -28.20
C GLU A 459 13.15 0.01 -27.41
N ARG A 460 12.17 -0.36 -26.58
CA ARG A 460 11.46 0.59 -25.71
C ARG A 460 12.35 1.04 -24.56
N LEU A 461 13.12 0.12 -23.98
CA LEU A 461 14.02 0.38 -22.85
C LEU A 461 15.21 1.29 -23.25
N LEU A 462 15.72 1.14 -24.48
CA LEU A 462 16.75 2.01 -25.05
C LEU A 462 16.25 3.44 -25.35
N LYS A 463 14.94 3.62 -25.57
CA LYS A 463 14.33 4.94 -25.81
C LYS A 463 14.07 5.74 -24.54
N LEU A 464 14.06 5.11 -23.37
CA LEU A 464 13.86 5.78 -22.07
C LEU A 464 15.14 6.49 -21.62
N LYS A 465 15.03 7.77 -21.23
CA LYS A 465 16.13 8.56 -20.65
C LYS A 465 15.96 8.65 -19.14
N SER A 466 17.06 8.88 -18.42
CA SER A 466 17.04 9.10 -16.97
C SER A 466 16.23 10.36 -16.65
N GLY A 467 15.04 10.20 -16.06
CA GLY A 467 14.16 11.29 -15.66
C GLY A 467 12.72 11.21 -16.17
N ASP A 468 12.40 10.26 -17.05
CA ASP A 468 11.03 9.80 -17.36
C ASP A 468 10.62 8.65 -16.42
#